data_AF-A0A973GA70-F1
#
_entry.id   AF-A0A973GA70-F1
#
_cell.length_a   1.000
_cell.length_b   1.000
_cell.length_c   1.000
_cell.angle_alpha   90.00
_cell.angle_beta   90.00
_cell.angle_gamma   90.00
#
_symmetry.space_group_name_H-M   'P 1'
#
loop_
_entity.id
_entity.type
_entity.pdbx_description
1 polymer ?
#
loop_
_entity_poly.entity_id
_entity_poly.type
_entity_poly.pdbx_seq_one_letter_code
_entity_poly.pdbx_strand_id
1 'polypeptide(L)'
;MTAPLTPDELDAEVRALDLDRFGHAEAWDLGNLIMDLAQQRDLSLSAAIWLGEQRVFHVARAGTSADNDGWMQRKCAVVRRYDAPSIVVAARWRAHGITTPEPWLGLDPAVHALAGGGVPVRVHGSTVG
;
A
#
# COMPACT_ATOMS: atom_id res chain seq x y z
N MET A 1 -2.99 -20.17 -15.19
CA MET A 1 -2.78 -19.45 -13.92
C MET A 1 -1.28 -19.24 -13.79
N THR A 2 -0.82 -17.99 -13.86
CA THR A 2 0.59 -17.65 -13.64
C THR A 2 0.94 -17.97 -12.18
N ALA A 3 2.13 -18.52 -11.92
CA ALA A 3 2.59 -18.71 -10.55
C ALA A 3 2.60 -17.35 -9.81
N PRO A 4 2.25 -17.31 -8.51
CA PRO A 4 2.33 -16.07 -7.75
C PRO A 4 3.78 -15.58 -7.71
N LEU A 5 3.97 -14.28 -7.95
CA LEU A 5 5.28 -13.63 -7.94
C LEU A 5 5.96 -13.80 -6.57
N THR A 6 7.28 -14.01 -6.61
CA THR A 6 8.14 -13.99 -5.43
C THR A 6 8.22 -12.58 -4.83
N PRO A 7 8.64 -12.43 -3.57
CA PRO A 7 8.79 -11.12 -2.95
C PRO A 7 9.77 -10.21 -3.70
N ASP A 8 10.82 -10.78 -4.29
CA ASP A 8 11.82 -10.02 -5.04
C ASP A 8 11.29 -9.58 -6.42
N GLU A 9 10.49 -10.41 -7.09
CA GLU A 9 9.79 -10.02 -8.32
C GLU A 9 8.78 -8.90 -8.07
N LEU A 10 8.00 -8.99 -6.99
CA LEU A 10 7.06 -7.92 -6.59
C LEU A 10 7.77 -6.61 -6.25
N ASP A 11 8.91 -6.67 -5.55
CA ASP A 11 9.71 -5.48 -5.24
C ASP A 11 10.28 -4.87 -6.52
N ALA A 12 10.73 -5.70 -7.47
CA ALA A 12 11.24 -5.25 -8.76
C ALA A 12 10.14 -4.59 -9.62
N GLU A 13 8.95 -5.18 -9.71
CA GLU A 13 7.81 -4.58 -10.42
C GLU A 13 7.46 -3.20 -9.83
N VAL A 14 7.38 -3.08 -8.51
CA VAL A 14 7.08 -1.79 -7.87
C VAL A 14 8.21 -0.79 -8.05
N ARG A 15 9.47 -1.20 -8.00
CA ARG A 15 10.61 -0.30 -8.27
C ARG A 15 10.63 0.19 -9.71
N ALA A 16 10.13 -0.60 -10.66
CA ALA A 16 10.00 -0.17 -12.05
C ALA A 16 8.89 0.88 -12.24
N LEU A 17 7.95 0.99 -11.30
CA LEU A 17 6.97 2.08 -11.24
C LEU A 17 7.61 3.33 -10.64
N ASP A 18 8.45 3.99 -11.43
CA ASP A 18 9.09 5.25 -11.10
C ASP A 18 8.53 6.38 -11.99
N LEU A 19 7.94 7.39 -11.36
CA LEU A 19 7.23 8.46 -12.07
C LEU A 19 8.16 9.65 -12.34
N ASP A 20 7.86 10.43 -13.37
CA ASP A 20 8.56 11.70 -13.64
C ASP A 20 8.17 12.80 -12.64
N ARG A 21 6.95 12.73 -12.12
CA ARG A 21 6.40 13.65 -11.12
C ARG A 21 5.23 13.02 -10.40
N PHE A 22 4.99 13.46 -9.17
CA PHE A 22 3.79 13.10 -8.44
C PHE A 22 3.46 14.17 -7.39
N GLY A 23 2.37 14.91 -7.63
CA GLY A 23 1.84 15.92 -6.72
C GLY A 23 0.34 15.75 -6.50
N HIS A 24 -0.31 16.82 -6.03
CA HIS A 24 -1.74 16.79 -5.70
C HIS A 24 -2.62 16.48 -6.92
N ALA A 25 -2.26 16.98 -8.10
CA ALA A 25 -2.99 16.71 -9.33
C ALA A 25 -2.87 15.23 -9.74
N GLU A 26 -1.66 14.67 -9.76
CA GLU A 26 -1.46 13.26 -10.07
C GLU A 26 -2.10 12.33 -9.03
N ALA A 27 -2.09 12.71 -7.75
CA ALA A 27 -2.79 11.96 -6.70
C ALA A 27 -4.31 11.97 -6.90
N TRP A 28 -4.89 13.09 -7.32
CA TRP A 28 -6.31 13.19 -7.65
C TRP A 28 -6.66 12.30 -8.86
N ASP A 29 -5.87 12.38 -9.93
CA ASP A 29 -6.08 11.60 -11.15
C ASP A 29 -5.94 10.09 -10.89
N LEU A 30 -4.92 9.69 -10.11
CA LEU A 30 -4.74 8.30 -9.69
C LEU A 30 -5.93 7.82 -8.83
N GLY A 31 -6.39 8.66 -7.89
CA GLY A 31 -7.55 8.36 -7.07
C GLY A 31 -8.83 8.13 -7.90
N ASN A 32 -9.06 8.97 -8.91
CA ASN A 32 -10.19 8.79 -9.84
C ASN A 32 -10.04 7.51 -10.67
N LEU A 33 -8.85 7.22 -11.19
CA LEU A 33 -8.59 5.98 -11.94
C LEU A 33 -8.89 4.73 -11.08
N ILE A 34 -8.50 4.73 -9.81
CA ILE A 34 -8.81 3.64 -8.87
C ILE A 34 -10.32 3.48 -8.73
N MET A 35 -11.06 4.59 -8.59
CA MET A 35 -12.51 4.57 -8.44
C MET A 35 -13.24 4.10 -9.70
N ASP A 36 -12.79 4.53 -10.87
CA ASP A 36 -13.33 4.08 -12.16
C ASP A 36 -13.14 2.57 -12.33
N LEU A 37 -11.94 2.06 -12.04
CA LEU A 37 -11.66 0.62 -12.07
C LEU A 37 -12.50 -0.16 -11.04
N ALA A 38 -12.67 0.38 -9.83
CA ALA A 38 -13.49 -0.23 -8.79
C ALA A 38 -14.97 -0.31 -9.21
N GLN A 39 -15.48 0.72 -9.88
CA GLN A 39 -16.84 0.75 -10.40
C GLN A 39 -17.01 -0.24 -11.55
N GLN A 40 -16.10 -0.22 -12.53
CA GLN A 40 -16.14 -1.13 -13.68
C GLN A 40 -16.10 -2.61 -13.27
N ARG A 41 -15.43 -2.92 -12.16
CA ARG A 41 -15.25 -4.28 -11.64
C ARG A 41 -16.19 -4.62 -10.47
N ASP A 42 -17.10 -3.72 -10.11
CA ASP A 42 -18.02 -3.85 -8.98
C ASP A 42 -17.35 -4.24 -7.64
N LEU A 43 -16.25 -3.56 -7.29
CA LEU A 43 -15.46 -3.86 -6.09
C LEU A 43 -15.77 -2.90 -4.94
N SER A 44 -16.24 -3.40 -3.80
CA SER A 44 -16.31 -2.63 -2.55
C SER A 44 -14.90 -2.45 -1.97
N LEU A 45 -14.33 -1.25 -2.07
CA LEU A 45 -13.00 -0.95 -1.55
C LEU A 45 -12.89 0.45 -0.95
N SER A 46 -11.85 0.64 -0.14
CA SER A 46 -11.38 1.94 0.34
C SER A 46 -9.95 2.15 -0.16
N ALA A 47 -9.62 3.38 -0.53
CA ALA A 47 -8.30 3.75 -0.99
C ALA A 47 -7.91 5.14 -0.45
N ALA A 48 -6.62 5.38 -0.31
CA ALA A 48 -6.07 6.67 0.06
C ALA A 48 -4.66 6.81 -0.49
N ILE A 49 -4.27 8.06 -0.71
CA ILE A 49 -2.96 8.45 -1.23
C ILE A 49 -2.39 9.50 -0.30
N TRP A 50 -1.11 9.37 0.00
CA TRP A 50 -0.35 10.32 0.79
C TRP A 50 0.72 11.00 -0.06
N LEU A 51 1.06 12.23 0.31
CA LEU A 51 2.29 12.89 -0.09
C LEU A 51 3.06 13.17 1.21
N GLY A 52 4.17 12.46 1.40
CA GLY A 52 4.83 12.32 2.69
C GLY A 52 3.84 11.84 3.77
N GLU A 53 3.58 12.70 4.75
CA GLU A 53 2.64 12.39 5.85
C GLU A 53 1.20 12.86 5.59
N GLN A 54 0.99 13.78 4.64
CA GLN A 54 -0.32 14.36 4.36
C GLN A 54 -1.17 13.41 3.51
N ARG A 55 -2.38 13.09 3.99
CA ARG A 55 -3.36 12.36 3.18
C ARG A 55 -4.01 13.33 2.20
N VAL A 56 -3.72 13.18 0.92
CA VAL A 56 -4.21 14.09 -0.14
C VAL A 56 -5.42 13.53 -0.90
N PHE A 57 -5.68 12.23 -0.77
CA PHE A 57 -6.86 11.57 -1.32
C PHE A 57 -7.36 10.49 -0.35
N HIS A 58 -8.68 10.34 -0.23
CA HIS A 58 -9.34 9.23 0.47
C HIS A 58 -10.71 9.00 -0.14
N VAL A 59 -11.08 7.72 -0.28
CA VAL A 59 -12.39 7.30 -0.76
C VAL A 59 -12.79 5.98 -0.11
N ALA A 60 -14.09 5.81 0.07
CA ALA A 60 -14.71 4.59 0.59
C ALA A 60 -15.98 4.30 -0.22
N ARG A 61 -16.07 3.11 -0.82
CA ARG A 61 -17.29 2.66 -1.52
C ARG A 61 -18.26 1.99 -0.54
N ALA A 62 -19.55 1.97 -0.93
CA ALA A 62 -20.56 1.19 -0.23
C ALA A 62 -20.10 -0.27 -0.05
N GLY A 63 -20.33 -0.82 1.14
CA GLY A 63 -19.83 -2.15 1.53
C GLY A 63 -18.49 -2.14 2.27
N THR A 64 -17.84 -0.98 2.43
CA THR A 64 -16.69 -0.81 3.32
C THR A 64 -17.09 -0.21 4.68
N SER A 65 -16.18 -0.26 5.64
CA SER A 65 -16.36 0.24 7.01
C SER A 65 -15.10 0.95 7.53
N ALA A 66 -15.19 1.55 8.71
CA ALA A 66 -14.04 2.18 9.38
C ALA A 66 -12.88 1.19 9.65
N ASP A 67 -13.14 -0.12 9.73
CA ASP A 67 -12.06 -1.12 9.85
C ASP A 67 -11.15 -1.10 8.61
N ASN A 68 -11.71 -0.85 7.41
CA ASN A 68 -10.92 -0.73 6.19
C ASN A 68 -9.93 0.44 6.25
N ASP A 69 -10.32 1.55 6.88
CA ASP A 69 -9.43 2.70 7.11
C ASP A 69 -8.30 2.32 8.08
N GLY A 70 -8.61 1.60 9.15
CA GLY A 70 -7.61 1.10 10.09
C GLY A 70 -6.62 0.14 9.43
N TRP A 71 -7.09 -0.78 8.58
CA TRP A 71 -6.21 -1.66 7.79
C TRP A 71 -5.32 -0.88 6.83
N MET A 72 -5.86 0.14 6.16
CA MET A 72 -5.11 0.97 5.23
C MET A 72 -4.00 1.75 5.94
N GLN A 73 -4.32 2.39 7.07
CA GLN A 73 -3.32 3.08 7.90
C GLN A 73 -2.20 2.13 8.35
N ARG A 74 -2.56 0.92 8.80
CA ARG A 74 -1.59 -0.07 9.26
C ARG A 74 -0.67 -0.62 8.17
N LYS A 75 -1.18 -0.78 6.94
CA LYS A 75 -0.38 -1.15 5.78
C LYS A 75 0.55 -0.01 5.35
N CYS A 76 0.06 1.23 5.35
CA CYS A 76 0.87 2.40 5.04
C CYS A 76 2.00 2.62 6.04
N ALA A 77 1.77 2.35 7.34
CA ALA A 77 2.83 2.40 8.35
C ALA A 77 3.96 1.40 8.05
N VAL A 78 3.63 0.21 7.56
CA VAL A 78 4.63 -0.78 7.08
C VAL A 78 5.39 -0.24 5.87
N VAL A 79 4.71 0.34 4.88
CA VAL A 79 5.37 0.93 3.70
C VAL A 79 6.35 2.02 4.13
N ARG A 80 5.93 2.95 4.99
CA ARG A 80 6.78 4.05 5.49
C ARG A 80 8.00 3.55 6.25
N ARG A 81 7.84 2.51 7.07
CA ARG A 81 8.94 1.96 7.88
C ARG A 81 9.99 1.25 7.03
N TYR A 82 9.58 0.55 5.98
CA TYR A 82 10.47 -0.34 5.21
C TYR A 82 10.81 0.16 3.81
N ASP A 83 10.22 1.27 3.38
CA ASP A 83 10.29 1.78 2.01
C ASP A 83 10.02 0.68 0.95
N ALA A 84 9.05 -0.19 1.23
CA ALA A 84 8.74 -1.36 0.42
C ALA A 84 7.25 -1.66 0.43
N PRO A 85 6.72 -2.33 -0.60
CA PRO A 85 5.32 -2.75 -0.62
C PRO A 85 4.99 -3.60 0.62
N SER A 86 3.83 -3.37 1.22
CA SER A 86 3.44 -4.07 2.45
C SER A 86 3.33 -5.59 2.24
N ILE A 87 3.04 -6.04 1.02
CA ILE A 87 3.02 -7.47 0.65
C ILE A 87 4.43 -8.09 0.62
N VAL A 88 5.44 -7.35 0.13
CA VAL A 88 6.84 -7.80 0.09
C VAL A 88 7.35 -7.96 1.52
N VAL A 89 7.09 -6.98 2.37
CA VAL A 89 7.47 -7.04 3.80
C VAL A 89 6.78 -8.21 4.51
N ALA A 90 5.47 -8.39 4.29
CA ALA A 90 4.73 -9.51 4.86
C ALA A 90 5.31 -10.87 4.42
N ALA A 91 5.70 -11.01 3.16
CA ALA A 91 6.28 -12.24 2.65
C ALA A 91 7.69 -12.52 3.20
N ARG A 92 8.52 -11.48 3.36
CA ARG A 92 9.84 -11.58 4.02
C ARG A 92 9.68 -12.10 5.46
N TRP A 93 8.77 -11.54 6.24
CA TRP A 93 8.51 -12.02 7.61
C TRP A 93 7.93 -13.42 7.67
N ARG A 94 7.04 -13.77 6.72
CA ARG A 94 6.48 -15.12 6.63
C ARG A 94 7.55 -16.18 6.38
N ALA A 95 8.61 -15.87 5.62
CA ALA A 95 9.74 -16.77 5.43
C ALA A 95 10.49 -17.09 6.73
N HIS A 96 10.35 -16.22 7.75
CA HIS A 96 10.87 -16.42 9.11
C HIS A 96 9.81 -16.95 10.10
N GLY A 97 8.65 -17.40 9.62
CA GLY A 97 7.56 -17.91 10.46
C GLY A 97 6.73 -16.85 11.17
N ILE A 98 6.90 -15.56 10.82
CA ILE A 98 6.18 -14.44 11.45
C ILE A 98 5.04 -14.01 10.53
N THR A 99 3.81 -14.21 10.98
CA THR A 99 2.58 -13.89 10.22
C THR A 99 1.79 -12.71 10.78
N THR A 100 2.10 -12.30 12.01
CA THR A 100 1.49 -11.16 12.70
C THR A 100 2.57 -10.15 13.09
N PRO A 101 2.24 -8.86 13.19
CA PRO A 101 3.14 -7.87 13.78
C PRO A 101 3.54 -8.29 15.21
N GLU A 102 4.83 -8.20 15.52
CA GLU A 102 5.37 -8.59 16.83
C GLU A 102 6.11 -7.40 17.48
N PRO A 103 5.74 -6.97 18.70
CA PRO A 103 6.35 -5.80 19.34
C PRO A 103 7.88 -5.91 19.55
N TRP A 104 8.41 -7.12 19.75
CA TRP A 104 9.85 -7.35 19.91
C TRP A 104 10.64 -7.14 18.60
N LEU A 105 9.97 -7.06 17.45
CA LEU A 105 10.52 -6.62 16.16
C LEU A 105 10.35 -5.11 15.92
N GLY A 106 9.78 -4.38 16.89
CA GLY A 106 9.33 -3.01 16.73
C GLY A 106 8.09 -2.88 15.85
N LEU A 107 7.28 -3.94 15.74
CA LEU A 107 6.04 -3.99 14.98
C LEU A 107 4.83 -4.11 15.91
N ASP A 108 4.20 -2.99 16.23
CA ASP A 108 2.94 -2.97 16.99
C ASP A 108 1.74 -3.41 16.12
N PRO A 109 0.95 -4.44 16.49
CA PRO A 109 -0.28 -4.85 15.78
C PRO A 109 -1.36 -3.78 15.62
N ALA A 110 -1.38 -2.78 16.51
CA ALA A 110 -2.29 -1.63 16.41
C ALA A 110 -1.84 -0.65 15.32
N VAL A 111 -0.53 -0.61 15.02
CA VAL A 111 0.07 0.36 14.09
C VAL A 111 0.47 -0.28 12.76
N HIS A 112 0.78 -1.57 12.73
CA HIS A 112 1.31 -2.27 11.56
C HIS A 112 0.40 -3.44 11.17
N ALA A 113 0.37 -3.76 9.89
CA ALA A 113 -0.29 -4.96 9.38
C ALA A 113 0.59 -5.63 8.32
N LEU A 114 0.98 -6.88 8.57
CA LEU A 114 1.73 -7.71 7.63
C LEU A 114 0.79 -8.31 6.56
N ALA A 115 0.23 -7.45 5.72
CA ALA A 115 -0.69 -7.80 4.64
C ALA A 115 -0.50 -6.91 3.41
N GLY A 116 -0.93 -7.37 2.24
CA GLY A 116 -0.83 -6.60 0.99
C GLY A 116 -1.83 -5.44 0.89
N GLY A 117 -1.48 -4.43 0.10
CA GLY A 117 -2.36 -3.30 -0.26
C GLY A 117 -1.69 -1.93 -0.17
N GLY A 118 -0.53 -1.79 0.48
CA GLY A 118 0.26 -0.55 0.47
C GLY A 118 1.43 -0.65 -0.51
N VAL A 119 1.66 0.41 -1.29
CA VAL A 119 2.74 0.54 -2.28
C VAL A 119 3.33 1.95 -2.19
N PRO A 120 4.67 2.11 -2.12
CA PRO A 120 5.29 3.44 -2.13
C PRO A 120 5.16 4.10 -3.51
N VAL A 121 4.93 5.41 -3.55
CA VAL A 121 4.96 6.20 -4.78
C VAL A 121 6.33 6.85 -4.94
N ARG A 122 6.98 6.61 -6.08
CA ARG A 122 8.33 7.11 -6.35
C ARG A 122 8.39 8.09 -7.50
N VAL A 123 9.30 9.06 -7.35
CA VAL A 123 9.70 10.00 -8.39
C VAL A 123 11.22 10.01 -8.47
N HIS A 124 11.76 9.62 -9.62
CA HIS A 124 13.20 9.49 -9.87
C HIS A 124 13.93 8.71 -8.75
N GLY A 125 13.36 7.58 -8.36
CA GLY A 125 13.87 6.68 -7.32
C GLY A 125 13.65 7.15 -5.88
N SER A 126 13.09 8.34 -5.67
CA SER A 126 12.79 8.88 -4.34
C SER A 126 11.34 8.67 -3.97
N THR A 127 11.08 8.12 -2.78
CA THR A 127 9.71 7.94 -2.29
C THR A 127 9.11 9.29 -1.88
N VAL A 128 7.96 9.63 -2.45
CA VAL A 128 7.24 10.89 -2.24
C VAL A 128 5.85 10.70 -1.61
N GLY A 129 5.33 9.47 -1.60
CA GLY A 129 3.98 9.14 -1.12
C GLY A 129 3.82 7.70 -0.67
#